data_AF-A0ABD5WQ51-F1
#
_entry.id   AF-A0ABD5WQ51-F1
#
_cell.length_a   1.000
_cell.length_b   1.000
_cell.length_c   1.000
_cell.angle_alpha   90.00
_cell.angle_beta   90.00
_cell.angle_gamma   90.00
#
_symmetry.space_group_name_H-M   'P 1'
#
loop_
_entity.id
_entity.type
_entity.pdbx_description
1 polymer ?
#
loop_
_entity_poly.entity_id
_entity_poly.type
_entity_poly.pdbx_seq_one_letter_code
_entity_poly.pdbx_strand_id
1 'polypeptide(L)'
;MSDERATVRPVSLSRLVEVTHSCGDTEKTTAEIEGALDVTYRRARETVLEATRINLLSEDDADADSTYTATDVGSKFLNAILDENWIQASQILEMHSPHYGSFIQTVEEVEHGDLTTVLEHLEAEEEFTPYSFNQTSVEVLGDWAERLGAVQRNAFTGSYYPAAQTPIPDNFHYILLDIYDDLEQTAGVDLRQRYLSIPRLREATCERLGATREAFNEALLILCQQNVGKLELSGAPMDTGAKDATLGIKQIELAGDDNLVSTSQSSQQIMSGVVQFGKQYYYLAVHDRNITFTQENSP
;
A
#
# COMPACT_ATOMS: atom_id res chain seq x y z
N MET A 1 33.75 -13.96 9.95
CA MET A 1 32.62 -13.57 9.10
C MET A 1 31.39 -13.99 9.87
N SER A 2 30.56 -13.05 10.31
CA SER A 2 29.32 -13.42 11.00
C SER A 2 28.41 -14.07 9.98
N ASP A 3 27.93 -15.28 10.26
CA ASP A 3 26.91 -16.03 9.49
C ASP A 3 25.52 -15.34 9.52
N GLU A 4 25.49 -14.02 9.71
CA GLU A 4 24.26 -13.24 9.82
C GLU A 4 23.84 -12.80 8.42
N ARG A 5 22.80 -13.46 7.90
CA ARG A 5 22.16 -13.12 6.63
C ARG A 5 21.67 -11.69 6.65
N ALA A 6 21.71 -11.02 5.50
CA ALA A 6 21.32 -9.63 5.41
C ALA A 6 19.80 -9.48 5.61
N THR A 7 19.40 -8.61 6.53
CA THR A 7 17.99 -8.22 6.76
C THR A 7 17.78 -6.75 6.43
N VAL A 8 16.53 -6.36 6.21
CA VAL A 8 16.11 -4.96 6.04
C VAL A 8 16.30 -4.19 7.35
N ARG A 9 16.88 -2.98 7.27
CA ARG A 9 16.91 -2.05 8.40
C ARG A 9 15.54 -1.38 8.55
N PRO A 10 15.08 -1.08 9.78
CA PRO A 10 13.76 -0.51 10.02
C PRO A 10 13.72 0.99 9.66
N VAL A 11 13.87 1.32 8.38
CA VAL A 11 13.89 2.69 7.83
C VAL A 11 12.55 2.94 7.12
N SER A 12 11.95 4.12 7.31
CA SER A 12 10.71 4.46 6.61
C SER A 12 11.00 4.95 5.20
N LEU A 13 10.01 4.84 4.31
CA LEU A 13 10.10 5.37 2.94
C LEU A 13 10.42 6.88 2.94
N SER A 14 9.79 7.65 3.83
CA SER A 14 10.08 9.09 3.99
C SER A 14 11.56 9.36 4.27
N ARG A 15 12.20 8.55 5.13
CA ARG A 15 13.61 8.74 5.47
C ARG A 15 14.54 8.36 4.31
N LEU A 16 14.17 7.38 3.49
CA LEU A 16 14.87 7.11 2.23
C LEU A 16 14.77 8.29 1.25
N VAL A 17 13.60 8.90 1.14
CA VAL A 17 13.38 10.08 0.28
C VAL A 17 14.22 11.28 0.78
N GLU A 18 14.10 11.60 2.07
CA GLU A 18 14.81 12.73 2.69
C GLU A 18 16.34 12.59 2.59
N VAL A 19 16.89 11.40 2.87
CA VAL A 19 18.35 11.20 2.79
C VAL A 19 18.85 11.30 1.36
N THR A 20 18.09 10.76 0.39
CA THR A 20 18.45 10.80 -1.03
C THR A 20 18.43 12.24 -1.54
N HIS A 21 17.40 13.01 -1.18
CA HIS A 21 17.34 14.44 -1.49
C HIS A 21 18.47 15.22 -0.83
N SER A 22 18.76 14.98 0.44
CA SER A 22 19.83 15.67 1.17
C SER A 22 21.21 15.47 0.53
N CYS A 23 21.45 14.32 -0.13
CA CYS A 23 22.72 14.00 -0.79
C CYS A 23 22.71 14.27 -2.31
N GLY A 24 21.69 14.95 -2.84
CA GLY A 24 21.48 15.12 -4.29
C GLY A 24 22.58 15.94 -5.00
N ASP A 25 22.95 17.09 -4.43
CA ASP A 25 23.85 18.06 -5.09
C ASP A 25 25.26 18.11 -4.49
N THR A 26 25.45 17.58 -3.28
CA THR A 26 26.66 17.73 -2.49
C THR A 26 26.91 16.47 -1.68
N GLU A 27 28.18 16.06 -1.59
CA GLU A 27 28.58 14.97 -0.70
C GLU A 27 28.33 15.38 0.76
N LYS A 28 27.83 14.44 1.55
CA LYS A 28 27.55 14.66 2.98
C LYS A 28 28.09 13.55 3.84
N THR A 29 28.63 13.92 4.99
CA THR A 29 28.97 12.99 6.07
C THR A 29 27.71 12.53 6.82
N THR A 30 27.82 11.45 7.60
CA THR A 30 26.71 11.01 8.48
C THR A 30 26.29 12.12 9.47
N ALA A 31 27.22 12.95 9.96
CA ALA A 31 26.93 14.03 10.90
C ALA A 31 26.15 15.19 10.25
N GLU A 32 26.43 15.51 8.98
CA GLU A 32 25.67 16.51 8.23
C GLU A 32 24.26 16.00 7.92
N ILE A 33 24.12 14.71 7.62
CA ILE A 33 22.81 14.07 7.42
C ILE A 33 22.03 14.06 8.73
N GLU A 34 22.67 13.77 9.87
CA GLU A 34 22.05 13.87 11.20
C GLU A 34 21.41 15.24 11.43
N GLY A 35 22.19 16.31 11.20
CA GLY A 35 21.72 17.68 11.35
C GLY A 35 20.63 18.06 10.34
N ALA A 36 20.73 17.61 9.09
CA ALA A 36 19.76 17.92 8.04
C ALA A 36 18.39 17.23 8.26
N LEU A 37 18.39 16.01 8.80
CA LEU A 37 17.17 15.22 9.01
C LEU A 37 16.57 15.39 10.41
N ASP A 38 17.25 16.10 11.30
CA ASP A 38 16.93 16.27 12.74
C ASP A 38 16.67 14.92 13.43
N VAL A 39 17.65 14.02 13.32
CA VAL A 39 17.60 12.68 13.92
C VAL A 39 18.85 12.43 14.76
N THR A 40 18.91 11.29 15.45
CA THR A 40 20.16 10.87 16.12
C THR A 40 21.19 10.37 15.11
N TYR A 41 22.48 10.52 15.39
CA TYR A 41 23.57 9.98 14.56
C TYR A 41 23.35 8.49 14.20
N ARG A 42 22.93 7.67 15.17
CA ARG A 42 22.63 6.25 14.95
C ARG A 42 21.54 6.09 13.88
N ARG A 43 20.47 6.89 13.96
CA ARG A 43 19.36 6.81 13.01
C ARG A 43 19.74 7.34 11.62
N ALA A 44 20.55 8.39 11.56
CA ALA A 44 21.14 8.85 10.31
C ALA A 44 21.98 7.73 9.67
N ARG A 45 22.86 7.07 10.44
CA ARG A 45 23.68 5.96 9.96
C ARG A 45 22.85 4.78 9.48
N GLU A 46 21.81 4.38 10.21
CA GLU A 46 20.89 3.31 9.78
C GLU A 46 20.24 3.63 8.44
N THR A 47 19.79 4.88 8.25
CA THR A 47 19.15 5.35 7.02
C THR A 47 20.14 5.35 5.85
N VAL A 48 21.35 5.86 6.05
CA VAL A 48 22.41 5.90 5.04
C VAL A 48 22.84 4.50 4.62
N LEU A 49 23.05 3.59 5.57
CA LEU A 49 23.44 2.22 5.27
C LEU A 49 22.35 1.48 4.49
N GLU A 50 21.07 1.76 4.78
CA GLU A 50 19.98 1.17 4.01
C GLU A 50 19.91 1.76 2.60
N ALA A 51 19.95 3.09 2.46
CA ALA A 51 19.93 3.77 1.18
C ALA A 51 21.12 3.37 0.28
N THR A 52 22.30 3.17 0.86
CA THR A 52 23.50 2.68 0.15
C THR A 52 23.32 1.23 -0.28
N ARG A 53 22.77 0.38 0.59
CA ARG A 53 22.50 -1.04 0.29
C ARG A 53 21.58 -1.21 -0.92
N ILE A 54 20.59 -0.34 -1.06
CA ILE A 54 19.63 -0.34 -2.18
C ILE A 54 20.04 0.64 -3.30
N ASN A 55 21.31 1.05 -3.31
CA ASN A 55 21.94 1.87 -4.36
C ASN A 55 21.30 3.25 -4.59
N LEU A 56 20.58 3.81 -3.63
CA LEU A 56 20.13 5.21 -3.70
C LEU A 56 21.29 6.18 -3.43
N LEU A 57 22.23 5.77 -2.57
CA LEU A 57 23.44 6.51 -2.25
C LEU A 57 24.71 5.72 -2.62
N SER A 58 25.77 6.43 -2.97
CA SER A 58 27.14 5.91 -3.00
C SER A 58 27.93 6.42 -1.81
N GLU A 59 28.82 5.57 -1.29
CA GLU A 59 29.76 5.87 -0.20
C GLU A 59 31.15 6.09 -0.80
N ASP A 60 31.79 7.20 -0.43
CA ASP A 60 33.22 7.44 -0.66
C ASP A 60 33.96 7.39 0.68
N ASP A 61 34.85 6.40 0.81
CA ASP A 61 35.66 6.12 2.00
C ASP A 61 37.11 6.61 1.83
N ALA A 62 37.37 7.55 0.92
CA ALA A 62 38.72 8.08 0.69
C ALA A 62 39.29 8.84 1.89
N ASP A 63 38.44 9.44 2.71
CA ASP A 63 38.80 10.27 3.87
C ASP A 63 38.52 9.58 5.22
N ALA A 64 38.90 10.25 6.32
CA ALA A 64 38.73 9.72 7.68
C ALA A 64 37.26 9.50 8.09
N ASP A 65 36.34 10.20 7.44
CA ASP A 65 34.89 10.05 7.58
C ASP A 65 34.28 9.80 6.20
N SER A 66 33.49 8.73 6.08
CA SER A 66 32.77 8.40 4.84
C SER A 66 31.82 9.53 4.42
N THR A 67 31.87 9.90 3.14
CA THR A 67 30.91 10.84 2.53
C THR A 67 29.93 10.08 1.63
N TYR A 68 28.75 10.66 1.45
CA TYR A 68 27.64 10.04 0.71
C TYR A 68 27.07 11.00 -0.33
N THR A 69 26.78 10.47 -1.51
CA THR A 69 26.19 11.19 -2.64
C THR A 69 25.04 10.39 -3.24
N ALA A 70 24.02 11.07 -3.77
CA ALA A 70 22.96 10.38 -4.51
C ALA A 70 23.52 9.76 -5.80
N THR A 71 23.18 8.51 -6.05
CA THR A 71 23.50 7.85 -7.32
C THR A 71 22.51 8.25 -8.41
N ASP A 72 22.76 7.85 -9.66
CA ASP A 72 21.76 7.96 -10.74
C ASP A 72 20.43 7.24 -10.41
N VAL A 73 20.49 6.15 -9.63
CA VAL A 73 19.29 5.43 -9.16
C VAL A 73 18.58 6.26 -8.10
N GLY A 74 19.33 6.84 -7.15
CA GLY A 74 18.82 7.79 -6.17
C GLY A 74 18.10 8.98 -6.82
N SER A 75 18.72 9.60 -7.82
CA SER A 75 18.12 10.71 -8.55
C SER A 75 16.85 10.30 -9.31
N LYS A 76 16.82 9.13 -9.95
CA LYS A 76 15.61 8.62 -10.62
C LYS A 76 14.48 8.34 -9.63
N PHE A 77 14.81 7.73 -8.49
CA PHE A 77 13.85 7.49 -7.41
C PHE A 77 13.27 8.81 -6.91
N LEU A 78 14.12 9.79 -6.63
CA LEU A 78 13.70 11.12 -6.18
C LEU A 78 12.82 11.84 -7.22
N ASN A 79 13.18 11.78 -8.50
CA ASN A 79 12.36 12.37 -9.57
C ASN A 79 10.99 11.69 -9.65
N ALA A 80 10.91 10.37 -9.54
CA ALA A 80 9.63 9.67 -9.50
C ALA A 80 8.75 10.11 -8.32
N ILE A 81 9.35 10.37 -7.15
CA ILE A 81 8.65 10.92 -5.98
C ILE A 81 8.16 12.34 -6.24
N LEU A 82 9.01 13.21 -6.81
CA LEU A 82 8.70 14.60 -7.14
C LEU A 82 7.61 14.73 -8.23
N ASP A 83 7.55 13.77 -9.14
CA ASP A 83 6.51 13.68 -10.17
C ASP A 83 5.24 12.96 -9.67
N GLU A 84 5.17 12.61 -8.39
CA GLU A 84 4.11 11.80 -7.76
C GLU A 84 3.85 10.46 -8.49
N ASN A 85 4.85 9.95 -9.20
CA ASN A 85 4.80 8.68 -9.90
C ASN A 85 5.19 7.53 -8.95
N TRP A 86 4.28 7.21 -8.03
CA TRP A 86 4.48 6.21 -6.98
C TRP A 86 4.76 4.81 -7.52
N ILE A 87 4.14 4.45 -8.66
CA ILE A 87 4.39 3.17 -9.34
C ILE A 87 5.84 3.09 -9.79
N GLN A 88 6.34 4.14 -10.45
CA GLN A 88 7.72 4.16 -10.90
C GLN A 88 8.70 4.13 -9.72
N ALA A 89 8.40 4.85 -8.63
CA ALA A 89 9.21 4.78 -7.42
C ALA A 89 9.24 3.35 -6.84
N SER A 90 8.11 2.65 -6.81
CA SER A 90 8.02 1.22 -6.41
C SER A 90 8.89 0.33 -7.29
N GLN A 91 8.78 0.46 -8.63
CA GLN A 91 9.54 -0.34 -9.59
C GLN A 91 11.05 -0.15 -9.43
N ILE A 92 11.50 1.08 -9.12
CA ILE A 92 12.91 1.36 -8.83
C ILE A 92 13.35 0.62 -7.55
N LEU A 93 12.55 0.66 -6.49
CA LEU A 93 12.86 -0.09 -5.26
C LEU A 93 12.85 -1.60 -5.49
N GLU A 94 11.91 -2.13 -6.27
CA GLU A 94 11.81 -3.55 -6.61
C GLU A 94 13.07 -4.05 -7.33
N MET A 95 13.57 -3.25 -8.28
CA MET A 95 14.77 -3.58 -9.04
C MET A 95 16.07 -3.51 -8.22
N HIS A 96 16.15 -2.60 -7.25
CA HIS A 96 17.41 -2.29 -6.54
C HIS A 96 17.46 -2.76 -5.08
N SER A 97 16.32 -3.15 -4.50
CA SER A 97 16.23 -3.73 -3.16
C SER A 97 15.77 -5.19 -3.27
N PRO A 98 16.68 -6.17 -3.16
CA PRO A 98 16.33 -7.58 -3.24
C PRO A 98 15.19 -7.97 -2.28
N HIS A 99 15.22 -7.48 -1.05
CA HIS A 99 14.15 -7.75 -0.08
C HIS A 99 12.80 -7.18 -0.49
N TYR A 100 12.77 -5.98 -1.07
CA TYR A 100 11.52 -5.37 -1.53
C TYR A 100 10.99 -6.08 -2.77
N GLY A 101 11.87 -6.45 -3.70
CA GLY A 101 11.55 -7.30 -4.86
C GLY A 101 10.91 -8.62 -4.44
N SER A 102 11.56 -9.38 -3.55
CA SER A 102 11.01 -10.65 -3.06
C SER A 102 9.67 -10.43 -2.35
N PHE A 103 9.52 -9.37 -1.55
CA PHE A 103 8.24 -9.07 -0.89
C PHE A 103 7.11 -8.82 -1.89
N ILE A 104 7.34 -8.01 -2.94
CA ILE A 104 6.33 -7.75 -3.98
C ILE A 104 5.98 -9.07 -4.70
N GLN A 105 6.99 -9.82 -5.14
CA GLN A 105 6.79 -11.10 -5.82
C GLN A 105 6.01 -12.08 -4.96
N THR A 106 6.37 -12.27 -3.68
CA THR A 106 5.64 -13.16 -2.78
C THR A 106 4.17 -12.74 -2.64
N VAL A 107 3.87 -11.44 -2.50
CA VAL A 107 2.48 -10.96 -2.41
C VAL A 107 1.70 -11.22 -3.71
N GLU A 108 2.35 -11.11 -4.87
CA GLU A 108 1.76 -11.47 -6.17
C GLU A 108 1.49 -12.97 -6.29
N GLU A 109 2.40 -13.82 -5.81
CA GLU A 109 2.28 -15.28 -5.91
C GLU A 109 1.25 -15.87 -4.94
N VAL A 110 1.16 -15.36 -3.72
CA VAL A 110 0.14 -15.79 -2.75
C VAL A 110 -1.24 -15.20 -3.07
N GLU A 111 -1.32 -14.21 -3.96
CA GLU A 111 -2.47 -13.38 -4.34
C GLU A 111 -3.06 -12.55 -3.19
N HIS A 112 -3.18 -13.13 -1.99
CA HIS A 112 -3.52 -12.45 -0.75
C HIS A 112 -3.05 -13.29 0.44
N GLY A 113 -2.49 -12.64 1.48
CA GLY A 113 -1.99 -13.36 2.65
C GLY A 113 -1.79 -12.46 3.87
N ASP A 114 -2.04 -13.01 5.05
CA ASP A 114 -1.70 -12.32 6.30
C ASP A 114 -0.18 -12.24 6.50
N LEU A 115 0.26 -11.50 7.52
CA LEU A 115 1.69 -11.31 7.80
C LEU A 115 2.44 -12.63 7.97
N THR A 116 1.81 -13.61 8.62
CA THR A 116 2.40 -14.93 8.87
C THR A 116 2.59 -15.67 7.56
N THR A 117 1.56 -15.70 6.72
CA THR A 117 1.56 -16.39 5.42
C THR A 117 2.64 -15.82 4.48
N VAL A 118 2.75 -14.49 4.43
CA VAL A 118 3.77 -13.79 3.63
C VAL A 118 5.17 -14.07 4.17
N LEU A 119 5.37 -14.03 5.49
CA LEU A 119 6.66 -14.32 6.10
C LEU A 119 7.10 -15.77 5.86
N GLU A 120 6.20 -16.75 6.03
CA GLU A 120 6.49 -18.16 5.79
C GLU A 120 6.88 -18.43 4.34
N HIS A 121 6.21 -17.79 3.37
CA HIS A 121 6.62 -17.88 1.96
C HIS A 121 7.99 -17.26 1.72
N LEU A 122 8.23 -16.03 2.20
CA LEU A 122 9.54 -15.36 2.05
C LEU A 122 10.68 -16.18 2.66
N GLU A 123 10.48 -16.75 3.84
CA GLU A 123 11.49 -17.62 4.48
C GLU A 123 11.78 -18.88 3.65
N ALA A 124 10.76 -19.46 3.02
CA ALA A 124 10.91 -20.65 2.19
C ALA A 124 11.58 -20.34 0.83
N GLU A 125 11.16 -19.29 0.14
CA GLU A 125 11.72 -18.89 -1.16
C GLU A 125 13.18 -18.48 -1.04
N GLU A 126 13.51 -17.79 0.06
CA GLU A 126 14.82 -17.20 0.25
C GLU A 126 15.76 -18.15 0.98
N GLU A 127 15.36 -19.37 1.36
CA GLU A 127 16.14 -20.31 2.20
C GLU A 127 17.62 -20.41 1.78
N PHE A 128 17.90 -20.43 0.48
CA PHE A 128 19.24 -20.60 -0.10
C PHE A 128 19.91 -19.31 -0.60
N THR A 129 19.37 -18.14 -0.26
CA THR A 129 19.91 -16.83 -0.62
C THR A 129 20.61 -16.17 0.59
N PRO A 130 21.37 -15.07 0.40
CA PRO A 130 21.99 -14.36 1.52
C PRO A 130 21.00 -13.48 2.30
N TYR A 131 19.72 -13.44 1.93
CA TYR A 131 18.73 -12.53 2.49
C TYR A 131 17.87 -13.23 3.53
N SER A 132 17.63 -12.61 4.68
CA SER A 132 16.70 -13.14 5.68
C SER A 132 15.56 -12.17 5.93
N PHE A 133 14.42 -12.72 6.32
CA PHE A 133 13.21 -11.98 6.68
C PHE A 133 12.82 -12.26 8.12
N ASN A 134 12.15 -11.30 8.72
CA ASN A 134 11.46 -11.42 10.00
C ASN A 134 10.20 -10.54 9.95
N GLN A 135 9.38 -10.59 10.98
CA GLN A 135 8.16 -9.79 11.05
C GLN A 135 8.42 -8.29 10.81
N THR A 136 9.48 -7.71 11.41
CA THR A 136 9.79 -6.29 11.24
C THR A 136 10.17 -5.95 9.80
N SER A 137 10.92 -6.81 9.10
CA SER A 137 11.23 -6.55 7.69
C SER A 137 9.96 -6.57 6.83
N VAL A 138 9.04 -7.52 7.06
CA VAL A 138 7.77 -7.59 6.32
C VAL A 138 6.91 -6.35 6.59
N GLU A 139 6.84 -5.88 7.83
CA GLU A 139 6.09 -4.66 8.18
C GLU A 139 6.68 -3.40 7.53
N VAL A 140 8.01 -3.29 7.46
CA VAL A 140 8.70 -2.15 6.84
C VAL A 140 8.48 -2.14 5.33
N LEU A 141 8.69 -3.29 4.67
CA LEU A 141 8.50 -3.42 3.22
C LEU A 141 7.04 -3.26 2.83
N GLY A 142 6.12 -3.82 3.63
CA GLY A 142 4.69 -3.61 3.50
C GLY A 142 4.32 -2.13 3.64
N ASP A 143 4.90 -1.39 4.60
CA ASP A 143 4.67 0.05 4.72
C ASP A 143 5.13 0.83 3.48
N TRP A 144 6.28 0.47 2.91
CA TRP A 144 6.75 1.09 1.67
C TRP A 144 5.80 0.78 0.50
N ALA A 145 5.44 -0.49 0.31
CA ALA A 145 4.57 -0.93 -0.77
C ALA A 145 3.15 -0.39 -0.68
N GLU A 146 2.58 -0.30 0.54
CA GLU A 146 1.28 0.32 0.80
C GLU A 146 1.28 1.79 0.40
N ARG A 147 2.33 2.55 0.77
CA ARG A 147 2.44 3.98 0.46
C ARG A 147 2.66 4.23 -1.02
N LEU A 148 3.44 3.38 -1.70
CA LEU A 148 3.67 3.48 -3.13
C LEU A 148 2.52 2.94 -3.98
N GLY A 149 1.51 2.33 -3.34
CA GLY A 149 0.33 1.80 -4.00
C GLY A 149 0.55 0.50 -4.77
N ALA A 150 1.70 -0.17 -4.60
CA ALA A 150 1.99 -1.46 -5.23
C ALA A 150 1.24 -2.62 -4.54
N VAL A 151 1.05 -2.51 -3.23
CA VAL A 151 0.32 -3.47 -2.41
C VAL A 151 -0.73 -2.71 -1.62
N GLN A 152 -1.84 -3.35 -1.32
CA GLN A 152 -2.78 -2.87 -0.32
C GLN A 152 -2.93 -3.89 0.80
N ARG A 153 -3.31 -3.39 1.97
CA ARG A 153 -3.62 -4.21 3.13
C ARG A 153 -5.10 -4.09 3.45
N ASN A 154 -5.79 -5.22 3.53
CA ASN A 154 -7.18 -5.28 3.90
C ASN A 154 -7.33 -4.75 5.32
N ALA A 155 -8.12 -3.69 5.47
CA ALA A 155 -8.23 -2.95 6.71
C ALA A 155 -8.88 -3.74 7.88
N PHE A 156 -9.59 -4.82 7.57
CA PHE A 156 -10.32 -5.63 8.54
C PHE A 156 -9.59 -6.94 8.88
N THR A 157 -8.90 -7.55 7.92
CA THR A 157 -8.18 -8.82 8.11
C THR A 157 -6.68 -8.62 8.33
N GLY A 158 -6.12 -7.53 7.80
CA GLY A 158 -4.69 -7.28 7.79
C GLY A 158 -3.93 -8.06 6.72
N SER A 159 -4.61 -8.75 5.81
CA SER A 159 -3.98 -9.44 4.69
C SER A 159 -3.44 -8.44 3.65
N TYR A 160 -2.23 -8.71 3.16
CA TYR A 160 -1.65 -8.04 2.00
C TYR A 160 -2.25 -8.63 0.72
N TYR A 161 -2.46 -7.79 -0.30
CA TYR A 161 -2.83 -8.20 -1.64
C TYR A 161 -2.23 -7.24 -2.67
N PRO A 162 -1.89 -7.70 -3.88
CA PRO A 162 -1.40 -6.82 -4.95
C PRO A 162 -2.44 -5.75 -5.25
N ALA A 163 -2.01 -4.50 -5.35
CA ALA A 163 -2.85 -3.41 -5.80
C ALA A 163 -2.51 -3.11 -7.27
N ALA A 164 -2.75 -4.10 -8.12
CA ALA A 164 -2.55 -3.92 -9.54
C ALA A 164 -3.57 -2.87 -10.05
N GLN A 165 -3.12 -1.93 -10.88
CA GLN A 165 -4.02 -1.09 -11.69
C GLN A 165 -4.68 -1.91 -12.81
N THR A 166 -5.19 -3.10 -12.47
CA THR A 166 -5.93 -3.96 -13.37
C THR A 166 -7.34 -3.44 -13.51
N PRO A 167 -7.88 -3.36 -14.74
CA PRO A 167 -9.27 -3.02 -14.93
C PRO A 167 -10.14 -4.02 -14.16
N ILE A 168 -11.18 -3.51 -13.54
CA ILE A 168 -12.21 -4.34 -12.91
C ILE A 168 -12.74 -5.32 -13.97
N PRO A 169 -12.96 -6.61 -13.68
CA PRO A 169 -13.38 -7.54 -14.72
C PRO A 169 -14.87 -7.37 -15.07
N ASP A 170 -15.27 -7.74 -16.30
CA ASP A 170 -16.67 -7.64 -16.76
C ASP A 170 -17.65 -8.46 -15.90
N ASN A 171 -17.17 -9.52 -15.25
CA ASN A 171 -17.94 -10.33 -14.31
C ASN A 171 -17.99 -9.75 -12.89
N PHE A 172 -17.56 -8.50 -12.67
CA PHE A 172 -17.54 -7.81 -11.37
C PHE A 172 -18.83 -7.97 -10.56
N HIS A 173 -19.99 -7.82 -11.21
CA HIS A 173 -21.29 -7.96 -10.56
C HIS A 173 -21.52 -9.35 -9.95
N TYR A 174 -21.03 -10.43 -10.58
CA TYR A 174 -21.11 -11.76 -10.00
C TYR A 174 -20.21 -11.90 -8.78
N ILE A 175 -18.99 -11.36 -8.86
CA ILE A 175 -18.01 -11.41 -7.77
C ILE A 175 -18.49 -10.60 -6.58
N LEU A 176 -19.02 -9.40 -6.81
CA LEU A 176 -19.60 -8.54 -5.78
C LEU A 176 -20.76 -9.23 -5.06
N LEU A 177 -21.66 -9.89 -5.80
CA LEU A 177 -22.81 -10.60 -5.22
C LEU A 177 -22.38 -11.82 -4.41
N ASP A 178 -21.37 -12.56 -4.87
CA ASP A 178 -20.80 -13.70 -4.14
C ASP A 178 -20.23 -13.25 -2.79
N ILE A 179 -19.42 -12.19 -2.78
CA ILE A 179 -18.86 -11.59 -1.56
C ILE A 179 -19.96 -11.01 -0.67
N TYR A 180 -20.96 -10.37 -1.25
CA TYR A 180 -22.12 -9.86 -0.51
C TYR A 180 -22.80 -10.99 0.27
N ASP A 181 -22.99 -12.15 -0.37
CA ASP A 181 -23.63 -13.32 0.23
C ASP A 181 -22.78 -13.93 1.35
N ASP A 182 -21.47 -14.01 1.16
CA ASP A 182 -20.54 -14.51 2.18
C ASP A 182 -20.56 -13.61 3.42
N LEU A 183 -20.52 -12.29 3.23
CA LEU A 183 -20.58 -11.31 4.32
C LEU A 183 -21.94 -11.32 5.03
N GLU A 184 -23.04 -11.51 4.30
CA GLU A 184 -24.39 -11.63 4.89
C GLU A 184 -24.52 -12.91 5.73
N GLN A 185 -24.01 -14.04 5.24
CA GLN A 185 -24.04 -15.32 5.97
C GLN A 185 -23.27 -15.26 7.29
N THR A 186 -22.14 -14.55 7.29
CA THR A 186 -21.28 -14.42 8.46
C THR A 186 -21.89 -13.51 9.56
N ALA A 187 -22.87 -12.68 9.22
CA ALA A 187 -23.53 -11.76 10.15
C ALA A 187 -24.63 -12.40 11.04
N GLY A 188 -24.96 -13.68 10.84
CA GLY A 188 -25.88 -14.45 11.70
C GLY A 188 -27.33 -14.54 11.20
N VAL A 189 -28.07 -15.52 11.74
CA VAL A 189 -29.34 -16.07 11.20
C VAL A 189 -30.52 -15.07 11.20
N ASP A 190 -30.44 -13.98 11.96
CA ASP A 190 -31.54 -13.01 12.17
C ASP A 190 -31.49 -11.77 11.25
N LEU A 191 -30.51 -11.65 10.35
CA LEU A 191 -30.27 -10.42 9.57
C LEU A 191 -30.20 -10.64 8.06
N ARG A 192 -31.00 -11.58 7.53
CA ARG A 192 -31.23 -11.65 6.08
C ARG A 192 -31.95 -10.37 5.64
N GLN A 193 -31.32 -9.63 4.74
CA GLN A 193 -31.72 -8.34 4.20
C GLN A 193 -31.57 -7.17 5.18
N ARG A 194 -30.48 -6.42 5.01
CA ARG A 194 -30.50 -4.96 4.76
C ARG A 194 -29.09 -4.38 4.89
N TYR A 195 -28.64 -3.71 3.84
CA TYR A 195 -27.54 -2.75 3.87
C TYR A 195 -26.20 -3.31 4.39
N LEU A 196 -25.35 -3.80 3.49
CA LEU A 196 -23.96 -4.12 3.82
C LEU A 196 -23.08 -2.87 3.77
N SER A 197 -22.13 -2.81 4.69
CA SER A 197 -21.12 -1.76 4.74
C SER A 197 -20.28 -1.77 3.47
N ILE A 198 -20.27 -0.65 2.73
CA ILE A 198 -19.45 -0.46 1.54
C ILE A 198 -17.96 -0.63 1.86
N PRO A 199 -17.41 -0.07 2.96
CA PRO A 199 -16.03 -0.35 3.36
C PRO A 199 -15.70 -1.84 3.43
N ARG A 200 -16.53 -2.66 4.10
CA ARG A 200 -16.27 -4.11 4.20
C ARG A 200 -16.36 -4.82 2.85
N LEU A 201 -17.37 -4.46 2.06
CA LEU A 201 -17.55 -5.01 0.72
C LEU A 201 -16.38 -4.64 -0.19
N ARG A 202 -15.89 -3.40 -0.10
CA ARG A 202 -14.74 -2.90 -0.84
C ARG A 202 -13.49 -3.69 -0.49
N GLU A 203 -13.12 -3.79 0.78
CA GLU A 203 -11.88 -4.50 1.17
C GLU A 203 -11.90 -5.96 0.72
N ALA A 204 -13.01 -6.67 0.95
CA ALA A 204 -13.14 -8.08 0.53
C ALA A 204 -13.12 -8.24 -1.00
N THR A 205 -13.68 -7.30 -1.75
CA THR A 205 -13.69 -7.33 -3.22
C THR A 205 -12.33 -6.96 -3.80
N CYS A 206 -11.69 -5.92 -3.26
CA CYS A 206 -10.34 -5.50 -3.65
C CYS A 206 -9.32 -6.61 -3.40
N GLU A 207 -9.36 -7.25 -2.22
CA GLU A 207 -8.50 -8.38 -1.88
C GLU A 207 -8.69 -9.56 -2.86
N ARG A 208 -9.94 -9.92 -3.18
CA ARG A 208 -10.22 -11.01 -4.11
C ARG A 208 -9.84 -10.71 -5.57
N LEU A 209 -9.86 -9.44 -5.97
CA LEU A 209 -9.60 -9.01 -7.35
C LEU A 209 -8.19 -8.49 -7.58
N GLY A 210 -7.40 -8.25 -6.53
CA GLY A 210 -6.17 -7.47 -6.62
C GLY A 210 -6.41 -6.05 -7.13
N ALA A 211 -7.59 -5.46 -6.83
CA ALA A 211 -8.02 -4.18 -7.37
C ALA A 211 -7.81 -3.04 -6.37
N THR A 212 -7.57 -1.84 -6.86
CA THR A 212 -7.52 -0.64 -6.02
C THR A 212 -8.90 -0.28 -5.47
N ARG A 213 -8.91 0.41 -4.32
CA ARG A 213 -10.15 0.92 -3.69
C ARG A 213 -10.87 1.90 -4.58
N GLU A 214 -10.12 2.70 -5.33
CA GLU A 214 -10.59 3.68 -6.30
C GLU A 214 -11.31 2.98 -7.46
N ALA A 215 -10.68 1.97 -8.06
CA ALA A 215 -11.29 1.19 -9.15
C ALA A 215 -12.56 0.47 -8.69
N PHE A 216 -12.57 -0.08 -7.47
CA PHE A 216 -13.80 -0.64 -6.88
C PHE A 216 -14.90 0.42 -6.73
N ASN A 217 -14.58 1.60 -6.18
CA ASN A 217 -15.57 2.66 -5.97
C ASN A 217 -16.19 3.10 -7.30
N GLU A 218 -15.38 3.28 -8.34
CA GLU A 218 -15.83 3.62 -9.69
C GLU A 218 -16.73 2.53 -10.28
N ALA A 219 -16.31 1.27 -10.23
CA ALA A 219 -17.09 0.15 -10.72
C ALA A 219 -18.41 -0.02 -9.96
N LEU A 220 -18.42 0.16 -8.64
CA LEU A 220 -19.64 0.12 -7.83
C LEU A 220 -20.62 1.23 -8.25
N LEU A 221 -20.13 2.44 -8.49
CA LEU A 221 -20.96 3.55 -8.96
C LEU A 221 -21.56 3.28 -10.35
N ILE A 222 -20.77 2.75 -11.28
CA ILE A 222 -21.23 2.33 -12.61
C ILE A 222 -22.31 1.25 -12.48
N LEU A 223 -22.05 0.23 -11.66
CA LEU A 223 -22.97 -0.86 -11.41
C LEU A 223 -24.32 -0.36 -10.84
N CYS A 224 -24.29 0.54 -9.86
CA CYS A 224 -25.50 1.13 -9.29
C CYS A 224 -26.28 1.97 -10.33
N GLN A 225 -25.59 2.70 -11.20
CA GLN A 225 -26.22 3.49 -12.27
C GLN A 225 -26.88 2.60 -13.33
N GLN A 226 -26.28 1.46 -13.67
CA GLN A 226 -26.84 0.51 -14.64
C GLN A 226 -28.02 -0.29 -14.09
N ASN A 227 -28.19 -0.35 -12.76
CA ASN A 227 -29.14 -1.21 -12.09
C ASN A 227 -30.08 -0.45 -11.14
N VAL A 228 -30.54 0.73 -11.56
CA VAL A 228 -31.49 1.55 -10.77
C VAL A 228 -32.72 0.75 -10.37
N GLY A 229 -33.05 0.78 -9.09
CA GLY A 229 -34.18 0.04 -8.51
C GLY A 229 -33.87 -1.41 -8.14
N LYS A 230 -32.74 -1.96 -8.61
CA LYS A 230 -32.23 -3.28 -8.20
C LYS A 230 -31.15 -3.16 -7.13
N LEU A 231 -30.33 -2.11 -7.21
CA LEU A 231 -29.33 -1.75 -6.23
C LEU A 231 -29.68 -0.39 -5.60
N GLU A 232 -29.40 -0.24 -4.31
CA GLU A 232 -29.65 1.00 -3.59
C GLU A 232 -28.43 1.37 -2.73
N LEU A 233 -27.94 2.60 -2.95
CA LEU A 233 -26.95 3.24 -2.10
C LEU A 233 -27.66 4.01 -0.99
N SER A 234 -27.26 3.78 0.26
CA SER A 234 -27.83 4.45 1.42
C SER A 234 -26.78 5.18 2.23
N GLY A 235 -27.12 6.40 2.64
CA GLY A 235 -26.42 7.14 3.67
C GLY A 235 -26.92 6.72 5.04
N ALA A 236 -26.04 6.68 6.04
CA ALA A 236 -26.44 6.49 7.43
C ALA A 236 -25.89 7.62 8.31
N PRO A 237 -26.50 7.87 9.48
CA PRO A 237 -25.89 8.69 10.51
C PRO A 237 -24.53 8.10 10.92
N MET A 238 -23.60 8.98 11.26
CA MET A 238 -22.23 8.67 11.67
C MET A 238 -22.10 7.63 12.81
N ASP A 239 -23.14 7.29 13.56
CA ASP A 239 -23.04 6.50 14.81
C ASP A 239 -23.37 5.00 14.69
N THR A 240 -23.34 4.41 13.50
CA THR A 240 -23.57 2.95 13.35
C THR A 240 -22.25 2.17 13.36
N GLY A 241 -22.27 0.96 13.95
CA GLY A 241 -21.13 0.05 14.18
C GLY A 241 -20.40 -0.48 12.95
N ALA A 242 -20.51 0.20 11.80
CA ALA A 242 -19.65 -0.01 10.66
C ALA A 242 -18.20 0.40 10.93
N LYS A 243 -17.91 1.13 12.02
CA LYS A 243 -16.69 1.92 12.26
C LYS A 243 -15.43 1.22 12.77
N ASP A 244 -15.45 -0.09 12.98
CA ASP A 244 -14.28 -0.77 13.56
C ASP A 244 -13.42 -1.40 12.46
N ALA A 245 -12.63 -0.56 11.78
CA ALA A 245 -11.48 -1.02 11.00
C ALA A 245 -10.29 -1.20 11.94
N THR A 246 -9.61 -2.33 11.87
CA THR A 246 -8.45 -2.64 12.72
C THR A 246 -7.22 -1.82 12.31
N LEU A 247 -7.12 -1.47 11.03
CA LEU A 247 -5.98 -0.77 10.44
C LEU A 247 -6.39 0.57 9.80
N GLY A 248 -5.39 1.33 9.36
CA GLY A 248 -5.53 2.63 8.69
C GLY A 248 -5.04 2.56 7.24
N ILE A 249 -5.62 3.31 6.29
CA ILE A 249 -5.01 3.48 4.95
C ILE A 249 -3.76 4.32 5.11
N LYS A 250 -2.65 3.86 4.55
CA LYS A 250 -1.37 4.58 4.55
C LYS A 250 -1.16 5.25 3.21
N GLN A 251 -0.71 6.49 3.24
CA GLN A 251 -0.44 7.28 2.03
C GLN A 251 0.88 8.03 2.16
N ILE A 252 1.45 8.41 1.02
CA ILE A 252 2.54 9.36 0.90
C ILE A 252 2.12 10.44 -0.10
N GLU A 253 2.41 11.68 0.24
CA GLU A 253 2.11 12.86 -0.58
C GLU A 253 3.32 13.80 -0.53
N LEU A 254 3.51 14.63 -1.55
CA LEU A 254 4.49 15.71 -1.47
C LEU A 254 4.08 16.70 -0.38
N ALA A 255 5.03 17.10 0.47
CA ALA A 255 4.78 18.10 1.49
C ALA A 255 4.98 19.52 0.91
N GLY A 256 4.14 20.46 1.36
CA GLY A 256 4.25 21.88 0.97
C GLY A 256 5.17 22.72 1.88
N ASP A 257 5.70 22.13 2.96
CA ASP A 257 6.56 22.77 3.97
C ASP A 257 8.02 22.24 3.87
N ASP A 258 8.89 22.51 4.86
CA ASP A 258 10.32 22.16 4.88
C ASP A 258 10.66 20.64 4.72
N ASN A 259 9.66 19.76 4.70
CA ASN A 259 9.82 18.33 4.46
C ASN A 259 9.48 17.99 3.00
N LEU A 260 10.25 17.11 2.36
CA LEU A 260 10.04 16.76 0.95
C LEU A 260 8.77 15.93 0.72
N VAL A 261 8.46 15.03 1.64
CA VAL A 261 7.27 14.17 1.59
C VAL A 261 6.59 14.15 2.95
N SER A 262 5.27 14.05 2.94
CA SER A 262 4.46 13.77 4.12
C SER A 262 3.88 12.36 4.03
N THR A 263 3.86 11.68 5.17
CA THR A 263 3.26 10.34 5.30
C THR A 263 2.05 10.44 6.21
N SER A 264 0.91 9.93 5.76
CA SER A 264 -0.32 9.90 6.56
C SER A 264 -0.80 8.46 6.77
N GLN A 265 -1.62 8.27 7.79
CA GLN A 265 -2.38 7.04 8.04
C GLN A 265 -3.78 7.42 8.51
N SER A 266 -4.83 6.91 7.84
CA SER A 266 -6.21 7.28 8.12
C SER A 266 -7.15 6.07 8.16
N SER A 267 -7.68 5.78 9.36
CA SER A 267 -8.83 4.87 9.51
C SER A 267 -10.14 5.50 9.03
N GLN A 268 -10.23 6.84 9.02
CA GLN A 268 -11.42 7.53 8.50
C GLN A 268 -11.58 7.34 6.99
N GLN A 269 -10.49 7.30 6.23
CA GLN A 269 -10.52 7.03 4.79
C GLN A 269 -11.03 5.61 4.50
N ILE A 270 -10.62 4.60 5.28
CA ILE A 270 -11.18 3.24 5.15
C ILE A 270 -12.68 3.26 5.37
N MET A 271 -13.11 4.03 6.36
CA MET A 271 -14.52 4.12 6.71
C MET A 271 -15.35 4.97 5.74
N SER A 272 -14.70 5.67 4.79
CA SER A 272 -15.41 6.38 3.75
C SER A 272 -16.09 5.38 2.80
N GLY A 273 -17.39 5.55 2.56
CA GLY A 273 -18.07 4.77 1.53
C GLY A 273 -17.82 5.35 0.13
N VAL A 274 -18.84 5.43 -0.72
CA VAL A 274 -18.72 6.04 -2.07
C VAL A 274 -19.36 7.42 -2.12
N VAL A 275 -18.86 8.29 -3.00
CA VAL A 275 -19.42 9.62 -3.24
C VAL A 275 -20.12 9.64 -4.59
N GLN A 276 -21.40 10.03 -4.61
CA GLN A 276 -22.16 10.25 -5.84
C GLN A 276 -22.92 11.57 -5.74
N PHE A 277 -22.78 12.45 -6.74
CA PHE A 277 -23.43 13.76 -6.78
C PHE A 277 -23.23 14.61 -5.51
N GLY A 278 -22.02 14.57 -4.93
CA GLY A 278 -21.68 15.32 -3.70
C GLY A 278 -22.28 14.76 -2.41
N LYS A 279 -22.91 13.57 -2.46
CA LYS A 279 -23.41 12.85 -1.28
C LYS A 279 -22.58 11.61 -1.03
N GLN A 280 -22.34 11.32 0.24
CA GLN A 280 -21.60 10.14 0.68
C GLN A 280 -22.56 9.03 1.11
N TYR A 281 -22.31 7.83 0.60
CA TYR A 281 -23.10 6.63 0.83
C TYR A 281 -22.23 5.59 1.50
N TYR A 282 -22.72 4.94 2.54
CA TYR A 282 -21.94 4.03 3.38
C TYR A 282 -22.40 2.57 3.27
N TYR A 283 -23.58 2.36 2.69
CA TYR A 283 -24.20 1.05 2.62
C TYR A 283 -24.76 0.74 1.23
N LEU A 284 -24.70 -0.54 0.86
CA LEU A 284 -25.30 -1.10 -0.35
C LEU A 284 -26.40 -2.10 0.03
N ALA A 285 -27.57 -1.93 -0.57
CA ALA A 285 -28.63 -2.95 -0.57
C ALA A 285 -28.82 -3.53 -1.97
N VAL A 286 -29.00 -4.85 -2.03
CA VAL A 286 -29.34 -5.61 -3.24
C VAL A 286 -30.79 -6.07 -3.13
N HIS A 287 -31.66 -5.54 -3.98
CA HIS A 287 -33.09 -5.85 -4.02
C HIS A 287 -33.42 -6.89 -5.09
N ASP A 288 -32.67 -6.89 -6.19
CA ASP A 288 -32.76 -7.86 -7.28
C ASP A 288 -31.36 -8.26 -7.72
N ARG A 289 -31.12 -9.57 -7.83
CA ARG A 289 -29.82 -10.16 -8.19
C ARG A 289 -29.61 -10.26 -9.69
N ASN A 290 -30.66 -10.05 -10.50
CA ASN A 290 -30.55 -10.02 -11.95
C ASN A 290 -29.99 -8.66 -12.41
N ILE A 291 -28.71 -8.40 -12.11
CA ILE A 291 -28.01 -7.15 -12.41
C ILE A 291 -27.05 -7.33 -13.58
N THR A 292 -26.79 -6.24 -14.28
CA THR A 292 -25.86 -6.21 -15.43
C THR A 292 -24.71 -5.26 -15.16
N PHE A 293 -23.50 -5.61 -15.58
CA PHE A 293 -22.35 -4.73 -15.54
C PHE A 293 -21.73 -4.64 -16.92
N THR A 294 -21.54 -3.42 -17.40
CA THR A 294 -20.80 -3.15 -18.63
C THR A 294 -19.82 -2.02 -18.37
N GLN A 295 -18.54 -2.24 -18.66
CA GLN A 295 -17.57 -1.15 -18.64
C GLN A 295 -17.82 -0.25 -19.84
N GLU A 296 -17.98 1.05 -19.59
CA GLU A 296 -17.82 2.01 -20.67
C GLU A 296 -16.32 2.05 -20.97
N ASN A 297 -15.90 1.50 -22.11
CA ASN A 297 -14.56 1.73 -22.62
C ASN A 297 -14.40 3.24 -22.82
N SER A 298 -13.72 3.93 -21.90
CA SER A 298 -13.25 5.28 -22.16
C SER A 298 -12.30 5.22 -23.37
N PRO A 299 -12.54 6.02 -24.43
CA PRO A 299 -11.66 6.07 -25.59
C PRO A 299 -10.28 6.66 -25.27
#